data_AF-A0A8H7LQR7-F1
#
_entry.id   AF-A0A8H7LQR7-F1
#
_cell.length_a   1.000
_cell.length_b   1.000
_cell.length_c   1.000
_cell.angle_alpha   90.00
_cell.angle_beta   90.00
_cell.angle_gamma   90.00
#
_symmetry.space_group_name_H-M   'P 1'
#
loop_
_entity.id
_entity.type
_entity.pdbx_description
1 polymer ?
#
loop_
_entity_poly.entity_id
_entity_poly.type
_entity_poly.pdbx_seq_one_letter_code
_entity_poly.pdbx_strand_id
1 'polypeptide(L)'
;MMNKRVYKNYVDLTNIIVRVSDGTPEGKRNAVLVNSHLDSTLPSPGAADDAISVGVMLECIRVLTETPGWQPVHSIIFLFNNAEESLQDGSHLYATQHFTAHTVRAIINLEAAGSTGPELLFQATSEEMIEAYSHVPRPFGTVLANDVFSSGVIMSE
;
A
#
# COMPACT_ATOMS: atom_id res chain seq x y z
N MET A 1 18.97 -10.92 23.65
CA MET A 1 20.21 -11.08 22.86
C MET A 1 20.08 -10.28 21.54
N MET A 2 20.07 -8.94 21.60
CA MET A 2 19.97 -8.07 20.39
C MET A 2 20.88 -6.83 20.53
N ASN A 3 22.19 -7.03 20.73
CA ASN A 3 23.19 -5.95 20.77
C ASN A 3 24.06 -5.91 19.50
N LYS A 4 23.51 -6.32 18.34
CA LYS A 4 24.21 -6.22 17.06
C LYS A 4 23.49 -5.20 16.18
N ARG A 5 24.21 -4.17 15.76
CA ARG A 5 23.73 -3.21 14.74
C ARG A 5 23.74 -3.93 13.40
N VAL A 6 22.58 -4.03 12.77
CA VAL A 6 22.45 -4.44 11.37
C VAL A 6 22.49 -3.17 10.54
N TYR A 7 23.46 -3.09 9.63
CA TYR A 7 23.50 -2.04 8.62
C TYR A 7 23.02 -2.65 7.32
N LYS A 8 21.93 -2.13 6.79
CA LYS A 8 21.28 -2.63 5.60
C LYS A 8 21.41 -1.57 4.51
N ASN A 9 22.07 -1.94 3.41
CA ASN A 9 22.28 -1.08 2.25
C ASN A 9 21.68 -1.78 1.05
N TYR A 10 20.86 -1.06 0.29
CA TYR A 10 20.24 -1.54 -0.94
C TYR A 10 20.85 -0.79 -2.11
N VAL A 11 21.11 -1.51 -3.19
CA VAL A 11 21.69 -0.98 -4.42
C VAL A 11 20.76 -1.38 -5.56
N ASP A 12 20.47 -0.44 -6.45
CA ASP A 12 19.60 -0.66 -7.61
C ASP A 12 18.18 -1.17 -7.27
N LEU A 13 17.69 -0.85 -6.07
CA LEU A 13 16.30 -1.10 -5.69
C LEU A 13 15.39 -0.15 -6.48
N THR A 14 14.32 -0.70 -7.06
CA THR A 14 13.42 0.05 -7.93
C THR A 14 11.98 -0.10 -7.47
N ASN A 15 11.26 1.02 -7.47
CA ASN A 15 9.81 1.05 -7.32
C ASN A 15 9.19 1.56 -8.61
N ILE A 16 7.94 1.17 -8.88
CA ILE A 16 7.14 1.77 -9.94
C ILE A 16 6.10 2.69 -9.29
N ILE A 17 6.09 3.95 -9.71
CA ILE A 17 5.24 4.99 -9.11
C ILE A 17 4.37 5.59 -10.20
N VAL A 18 3.06 5.46 -10.05
CA VAL A 18 2.07 6.04 -10.97
C VAL A 18 1.26 7.08 -10.21
N ARG A 19 1.19 8.30 -10.75
CA ARG A 19 0.38 9.37 -10.17
C ARG A 19 -0.77 9.73 -11.09
N VAL A 20 -1.99 9.49 -10.63
CA VAL A 20 -3.23 9.91 -11.31
C VAL A 20 -3.67 11.25 -10.71
N SER A 21 -3.81 12.26 -11.56
CA SER A 21 -4.20 13.62 -11.14
C SER A 21 -4.89 14.36 -12.29
N ASP A 22 -5.61 15.43 -11.98
CA ASP A 22 -6.13 16.42 -12.94
C ASP A 22 -5.04 17.23 -13.67
N GLY A 23 -3.76 17.00 -13.33
CA GLY A 23 -2.60 17.66 -13.92
C GLY A 23 -2.24 19.00 -13.26
N THR A 24 -3.15 19.59 -12.48
CA THR A 24 -2.96 20.94 -11.90
C THR A 24 -2.02 20.89 -10.69
N PRO A 25 -1.33 22.01 -10.36
CA PRO A 25 -0.58 22.09 -9.11
C PRO A 25 -1.47 21.88 -7.88
N GLU A 26 -2.73 22.34 -7.95
CA GLU A 26 -3.75 22.23 -6.89
C GLU A 26 -4.09 20.78 -6.57
N GLY A 27 -4.51 20.00 -7.57
CA GLY A 27 -4.83 18.58 -7.43
C GLY A 27 -3.61 17.74 -7.03
N LYS A 28 -2.41 18.27 -7.25
CA LYS A 28 -1.14 17.65 -6.87
C LYS A 28 -0.63 18.01 -5.46
N ARG A 29 -1.29 18.87 -4.70
CA ARG A 29 -0.81 19.23 -3.34
C ARG A 29 -1.00 18.11 -2.31
N ASN A 30 -2.06 17.34 -2.47
CA ASN A 30 -2.42 16.24 -1.58
C ASN A 30 -2.61 14.96 -2.39
N ALA A 31 -2.29 13.83 -1.77
CA ALA A 31 -2.48 12.52 -2.36
C ALA A 31 -2.94 11.47 -1.36
N VAL A 32 -3.74 10.52 -1.84
CA VAL A 32 -3.88 9.20 -1.22
C VAL A 32 -2.85 8.27 -1.86
N LEU A 33 -2.07 7.58 -1.05
CA LEU A 33 -1.15 6.54 -1.50
C LEU A 33 -1.88 5.19 -1.46
N VAL A 34 -1.85 4.45 -2.55
CA VAL A 34 -2.26 3.04 -2.62
C VAL A 34 -0.99 2.24 -2.84
N ASN A 35 -0.66 1.35 -1.90
CA ASN A 35 0.59 0.60 -1.87
C ASN A 35 0.33 -0.90 -1.92
N SER A 36 1.20 -1.61 -2.64
CA SER A 36 1.31 -3.07 -2.71
C SER A 36 2.74 -3.38 -3.12
N HIS A 37 3.26 -4.55 -2.73
CA HIS A 37 4.59 -4.95 -3.14
C HIS A 37 4.58 -5.84 -4.38
N LEU A 38 5.64 -5.74 -5.16
CA LEU A 38 5.80 -6.41 -6.44
C LEU A 38 6.72 -7.65 -6.33
N ASP A 39 7.61 -7.67 -5.35
CA ASP A 39 8.43 -8.85 -5.06
C ASP A 39 7.63 -9.97 -4.42
N SER A 40 8.25 -11.14 -4.36
CA SER A 40 7.72 -12.34 -3.73
C SER A 40 8.85 -13.01 -2.97
N THR A 41 8.54 -13.63 -1.84
CA THR A 41 9.48 -14.47 -1.12
C THR A 41 9.85 -15.72 -1.92
N LEU A 42 11.07 -16.23 -1.77
CA LEU A 42 11.46 -17.52 -2.32
C LEU A 42 11.03 -18.64 -1.36
N PRO A 43 10.41 -19.74 -1.83
CA PRO A 43 10.21 -20.16 -3.22
C PRO A 43 8.78 -19.87 -3.75
N SER A 44 8.09 -18.88 -3.19
CA SER A 44 6.68 -18.61 -3.50
C SER A 44 6.51 -18.20 -4.97
N PRO A 45 5.42 -18.63 -5.63
CA PRO A 45 5.03 -18.09 -6.93
C PRO A 45 4.45 -16.66 -6.86
N GLY A 46 4.22 -16.11 -5.66
CA GLY A 46 3.83 -14.71 -5.45
C GLY A 46 2.38 -14.36 -5.78
N ALA A 47 1.51 -15.37 -5.96
CA ALA A 47 0.16 -15.12 -6.47
C ALA A 47 -0.75 -14.42 -5.45
N ALA A 48 -0.83 -14.94 -4.23
CA ALA A 48 -1.62 -14.32 -3.16
C ALA A 48 -0.93 -13.07 -2.63
N ASP A 49 0.36 -13.23 -2.35
CA ASP A 49 1.27 -12.31 -1.71
C ASP A 49 2.37 -11.95 -2.75
N ASP A 50 2.22 -10.88 -3.53
CA ASP A 50 1.11 -9.91 -3.48
C ASP A 50 0.58 -9.55 -4.89
N ALA A 51 0.73 -10.47 -5.86
CA ALA A 51 0.31 -10.23 -7.24
C ALA A 51 -1.19 -9.96 -7.40
N ILE A 52 -2.05 -10.47 -6.50
CA ILE A 52 -3.48 -10.13 -6.50
C ILE A 52 -3.69 -8.64 -6.25
N SER A 53 -3.01 -8.05 -5.25
CA SER A 53 -3.12 -6.63 -4.93
C SER A 53 -2.54 -5.73 -6.02
N VAL A 54 -1.42 -6.15 -6.62
CA VAL A 54 -0.87 -5.51 -7.83
C VAL A 54 -1.92 -5.49 -8.95
N GLY A 55 -2.61 -6.62 -9.18
CA GLY A 55 -3.69 -6.72 -10.15
C GLY A 55 -4.86 -5.78 -9.85
N VAL A 56 -5.27 -5.68 -8.58
CA VAL A 56 -6.31 -4.74 -8.12
C VAL A 56 -5.89 -3.29 -8.40
N MET A 57 -4.66 -2.91 -8.08
CA MET A 57 -4.16 -1.55 -8.35
C MET A 57 -4.15 -1.21 -9.84
N LEU A 58 -3.71 -2.13 -10.70
CA LEU A 58 -3.73 -1.96 -12.15
C LEU A 58 -5.17 -1.77 -12.67
N GLU A 59 -6.11 -2.57 -12.16
CA GLU A 59 -7.53 -2.45 -12.55
C GLU A 59 -8.15 -1.14 -12.04
N CYS A 60 -7.81 -0.70 -10.82
CA CYS A 60 -8.22 0.62 -10.31
C CYS A 60 -7.70 1.74 -11.21
N ILE A 61 -6.42 1.70 -11.60
CA ILE A 61 -5.84 2.68 -12.54
C ILE A 61 -6.65 2.69 -13.83
N ARG A 62 -6.91 1.51 -14.42
CA ARG A 62 -7.67 1.39 -15.68
C ARG A 62 -9.07 1.97 -15.54
N VAL A 63 -9.85 1.54 -14.55
CA VAL A 63 -11.22 2.00 -14.32
C VAL A 63 -11.28 3.51 -14.11
N LEU A 64 -10.41 4.06 -13.25
CA LEU A 64 -10.42 5.49 -12.95
C LEU A 64 -10.03 6.33 -14.18
N THR A 65 -9.00 5.93 -14.90
CA THR A 65 -8.50 6.69 -16.06
C THR A 65 -9.38 6.54 -17.30
N GLU A 66 -10.11 5.44 -17.46
CA GLU A 66 -11.03 5.21 -18.58
C GLU A 66 -12.46 5.69 -18.30
N THR A 67 -12.80 6.08 -17.06
CA THR A 67 -14.14 6.58 -16.73
C THR A 67 -14.36 7.98 -17.33
N PRO A 68 -15.31 8.16 -18.26
CA PRO A 68 -15.52 9.45 -18.91
C PRO A 68 -15.93 10.56 -17.92
N GLY A 69 -15.24 11.69 -17.99
CA GLY A 69 -15.54 12.87 -17.18
C GLY A 69 -15.10 12.76 -15.71
N TRP A 70 -14.55 11.63 -15.27
CA TRP A 70 -13.95 11.52 -13.95
C TRP A 70 -12.60 12.24 -13.91
N GLN A 71 -12.39 13.04 -12.86
CA GLN A 71 -11.11 13.69 -12.55
C GLN A 71 -10.96 13.75 -11.03
N PRO A 72 -9.78 13.42 -10.47
CA PRO A 72 -9.59 13.44 -9.03
C PRO A 72 -9.34 14.87 -8.53
N VAL A 73 -10.03 15.27 -7.46
CA VAL A 73 -9.78 16.54 -6.74
C VAL A 73 -8.41 16.51 -6.02
N HIS A 74 -8.02 15.35 -5.53
CA HIS A 74 -6.72 15.09 -4.93
C HIS A 74 -6.09 13.88 -5.63
N SER A 75 -4.81 13.97 -5.94
CA SER A 75 -4.14 12.91 -6.69
C SER A 75 -4.15 11.57 -5.98
N ILE A 76 -4.06 10.48 -6.75
CA ILE A 76 -3.88 9.13 -6.24
C ILE A 76 -2.49 8.69 -6.69
N ILE A 77 -1.67 8.25 -5.75
CA ILE A 77 -0.36 7.67 -6.04
C ILE A 77 -0.47 6.17 -5.85
N PHE A 78 -0.22 5.42 -6.91
CA PHE A 78 -0.06 3.97 -6.86
C PHE A 78 1.43 3.67 -6.77
N LEU A 79 1.83 3.03 -5.67
CA LEU A 79 3.20 2.61 -5.41
C LEU A 79 3.27 1.08 -5.48
N PHE A 80 3.91 0.58 -6.52
CA PHE A 80 4.34 -0.81 -6.61
C PHE A 80 5.76 -0.84 -6.07
N ASN A 81 5.88 -1.12 -4.77
CA ASN A 81 7.19 -1.16 -4.13
C ASN A 81 7.85 -2.53 -4.34
N ASN A 82 9.16 -2.60 -4.15
CA ASN A 82 9.94 -3.84 -4.25
C ASN A 82 10.72 -4.05 -2.96
N ALA A 83 11.21 -5.25 -2.72
CA ALA A 83 11.92 -5.64 -1.51
C ALA A 83 11.10 -5.41 -0.23
N GLU A 84 9.79 -5.65 -0.27
CA GLU A 84 8.96 -5.79 0.93
C GLU A 84 9.41 -7.00 1.74
N GLU A 85 9.58 -8.12 1.05
CA GLU A 85 9.92 -9.43 1.64
C GLU A 85 11.32 -9.44 2.25
N SER A 86 12.10 -8.43 1.91
CA SER A 86 13.41 -8.16 2.48
C SER A 86 13.35 -7.27 3.72
N LEU A 87 12.19 -6.98 4.32
CA LEU A 87 11.92 -5.98 5.38
C LEU A 87 11.65 -4.56 4.84
N GLN A 88 10.71 -4.43 3.90
CA GLN A 88 10.05 -3.16 3.52
C GLN A 88 10.96 -2.07 2.95
N ASP A 89 11.97 -2.48 2.18
CA ASP A 89 13.01 -1.56 1.74
C ASP A 89 12.52 -0.59 0.67
N GLY A 90 11.66 -1.05 -0.23
CA GLY A 90 11.13 -0.22 -1.29
C GLY A 90 10.19 0.85 -0.75
N SER A 91 9.32 0.49 0.17
CA SER A 91 8.41 1.46 0.80
C SER A 91 9.19 2.47 1.64
N HIS A 92 10.22 2.04 2.38
CA HIS A 92 11.13 2.94 3.10
C HIS A 92 11.87 3.90 2.16
N LEU A 93 12.39 3.40 1.04
CA LEU A 93 13.06 4.20 0.01
C LEU A 93 12.12 5.27 -0.55
N TYR A 94 10.87 4.90 -0.87
CA TYR A 94 9.87 5.85 -1.34
C TYR A 94 9.58 6.92 -0.29
N ALA A 95 9.27 6.51 0.94
CA ALA A 95 8.86 7.40 2.02
C ALA A 95 9.94 8.42 2.39
N THR A 96 11.22 8.04 2.30
CA THR A 96 12.33 8.91 2.71
C THR A 96 12.96 9.71 1.57
N GLN A 97 12.92 9.21 0.33
CA GLN A 97 13.66 9.82 -0.79
C GLN A 97 12.78 10.38 -1.91
N HIS A 98 11.59 9.84 -2.14
CA HIS A 98 10.83 10.22 -3.32
C HIS A 98 10.10 11.55 -3.12
N PHE A 99 10.27 12.47 -4.07
CA PHE A 99 9.70 13.81 -3.97
C PHE A 99 8.17 13.84 -3.91
N THR A 100 7.43 12.78 -4.22
CA THR A 100 5.96 12.80 -4.04
C THR A 100 5.51 12.38 -2.64
N ALA A 101 6.39 11.79 -1.83
CA ALA A 101 6.05 11.30 -0.49
C ALA A 101 5.50 12.42 0.42
N HIS A 102 6.01 13.65 0.29
CA HIS A 102 5.53 14.79 1.09
C HIS A 102 4.10 15.25 0.77
N THR A 103 3.51 14.77 -0.34
CA THR A 103 2.12 15.08 -0.70
C THR A 103 1.12 14.09 -0.12
N VAL A 104 1.58 12.94 0.38
CA VAL A 104 0.73 11.87 0.90
C VAL A 104 0.06 12.30 2.20
N ARG A 105 -1.26 12.11 2.30
CA ARG A 105 -2.08 12.44 3.48
C ARG A 105 -2.76 11.24 4.11
N ALA A 106 -2.99 10.20 3.33
CA ALA A 106 -3.53 8.92 3.79
C ALA A 106 -2.94 7.79 2.94
N ILE A 107 -2.90 6.59 3.49
CA ILE A 107 -2.35 5.40 2.86
C ILE A 107 -3.38 4.27 2.92
N ILE A 108 -3.54 3.56 1.82
CA ILE A 108 -4.21 2.27 1.73
C ILE A 108 -3.12 1.26 1.35
N ASN A 109 -2.81 0.34 2.25
CA ASN A 109 -1.91 -0.77 1.96
C ASN A 109 -2.74 -2.00 1.62
N LEU A 110 -2.50 -2.59 0.45
CA LEU A 110 -3.10 -3.86 0.05
C LEU A 110 -2.08 -4.96 0.32
N GLU A 111 -2.53 -6.03 0.97
CA GLU A 111 -1.67 -7.12 1.42
C GLU A 111 -2.46 -8.43 1.58
N ALA A 112 -1.77 -9.56 1.49
CA ALA A 112 -2.30 -10.89 1.70
C ALA A 112 -2.28 -11.31 3.18
N ALA A 113 -3.43 -11.17 3.86
CA ALA A 113 -3.66 -11.80 5.17
C ALA A 113 -4.22 -13.24 5.08
N GLY A 114 -4.08 -13.89 3.91
CA GLY A 114 -4.61 -15.22 3.61
C GLY A 114 -5.04 -15.37 2.15
N SER A 115 -5.46 -16.57 1.76
CA SER A 115 -5.79 -16.90 0.36
C SER A 115 -7.28 -17.23 0.12
N THR A 116 -8.11 -17.19 1.16
CA THR A 116 -9.54 -17.54 1.08
C THR A 116 -10.36 -16.71 2.07
N GLY A 117 -11.67 -16.60 1.81
CA GLY A 117 -12.60 -15.86 2.66
C GLY A 117 -12.78 -14.40 2.21
N PRO A 118 -13.49 -13.59 3.03
CA PRO A 118 -13.63 -12.15 2.77
C PRO A 118 -12.29 -11.42 2.94
N GLU A 119 -12.13 -10.32 2.19
CA GLU A 119 -11.05 -9.35 2.40
C GLU A 119 -11.18 -8.75 3.81
N LEU A 120 -10.07 -8.63 4.52
CA LEU A 120 -10.04 -8.25 5.93
C LEU A 120 -9.26 -6.93 6.10
N LEU A 121 -9.93 -5.90 6.60
CA LEU A 121 -9.26 -4.75 7.20
C LEU A 121 -8.66 -5.17 8.53
N PHE A 122 -7.36 -5.51 8.53
CA PHE A 122 -6.66 -6.02 9.71
C PHE A 122 -5.90 -4.94 10.50
N GLN A 123 -5.58 -3.79 9.91
CA GLN A 123 -4.97 -2.64 10.59
C GLN A 123 -5.56 -1.32 10.09
N ALA A 124 -5.90 -0.43 11.02
CA ALA A 124 -6.36 0.92 10.71
C ALA A 124 -6.05 1.88 11.87
N THR A 125 -5.67 3.11 11.54
CA THR A 125 -5.24 4.12 12.53
C THR A 125 -5.98 5.47 12.40
N SER A 126 -6.85 5.62 11.40
CA SER A 126 -7.61 6.84 11.14
C SER A 126 -9.11 6.55 11.15
N GLU A 127 -9.85 7.34 11.92
CA GLU A 127 -11.32 7.28 11.98
C GLU A 127 -11.94 7.62 10.62
N GLU A 128 -11.41 8.65 9.94
CA GLU A 128 -11.88 9.08 8.62
C GLU A 128 -11.72 7.99 7.56
N MET A 129 -10.61 7.23 7.61
CA MET A 129 -10.38 6.10 6.70
C MET A 129 -11.29 4.92 7.01
N ILE A 130 -11.58 4.66 8.30
CA ILE A 130 -12.54 3.62 8.71
C ILE A 130 -13.96 4.00 8.29
N GLU A 131 -14.35 5.27 8.47
CA GLU A 131 -15.63 5.80 8.02
C GLU A 131 -15.75 5.67 6.50
N ALA A 132 -14.71 6.05 5.74
CA ALA A 132 -14.67 5.85 4.29
C ALA A 132 -14.83 4.36 3.91
N TYR A 133 -14.10 3.45 4.58
CA TYR A 133 -14.21 2.01 4.35
C TYR A 133 -15.59 1.45 4.69
N SER A 134 -16.31 2.02 5.66
CA SER A 134 -17.66 1.57 6.02
C SER A 134 -18.70 1.68 4.88
N HIS A 135 -18.41 2.48 3.85
CA HIS A 135 -19.26 2.69 2.68
C HIS A 135 -19.00 1.71 1.53
N VAL A 136 -18.00 0.81 1.64
CA VAL A 136 -17.76 -0.20 0.60
C VAL A 136 -18.89 -1.24 0.58
N PRO A 137 -19.09 -2.00 -0.52
CA PRO A 137 -20.22 -2.93 -0.61
C PRO A 137 -20.24 -4.06 0.42
N ARG A 138 -19.07 -4.47 0.92
CA ARG A 138 -18.90 -5.58 1.87
C ARG A 138 -17.77 -5.29 2.86
N PRO A 139 -17.95 -4.35 3.82
CA PRO A 139 -16.91 -4.02 4.78
C PRO A 139 -16.70 -5.20 5.72
N PHE A 140 -15.44 -5.60 5.95
CA PHE A 140 -15.10 -6.63 6.90
C PHE A 140 -13.80 -6.29 7.63
N GLY A 141 -13.90 -6.07 8.94
CA GLY A 141 -12.76 -5.74 9.80
C GLY A 141 -13.02 -6.23 11.22
N THR A 142 -11.95 -6.46 11.98
CA THR A 142 -12.05 -6.85 13.39
C THR A 142 -10.92 -6.24 14.21
N VAL A 143 -11.24 -5.77 15.41
CA VAL A 143 -10.25 -5.28 16.38
C VAL A 143 -9.26 -6.37 16.80
N LEU A 144 -9.66 -7.65 16.75
CA LEU A 144 -8.79 -8.77 17.08
C LEU A 144 -7.62 -8.90 16.10
N ALA A 145 -7.86 -8.65 14.81
CA ALA A 145 -6.79 -8.68 13.83
C ALA A 145 -5.79 -7.55 14.12
N ASN A 146 -6.30 -6.34 14.38
CA ASN A 146 -5.48 -5.20 14.77
C ASN A 146 -4.63 -5.48 16.01
N ASP A 147 -5.21 -6.12 17.03
CA ASP A 147 -4.50 -6.49 18.26
C ASP A 147 -3.41 -7.54 18.01
N VAL A 148 -3.66 -8.53 17.15
CA VAL A 148 -2.67 -9.56 16.78
C VAL A 148 -1.47 -8.93 16.07
N PHE A 149 -1.71 -8.07 15.07
CA PHE A 149 -0.62 -7.39 14.36
C PHE A 149 0.12 -6.40 15.28
N SER A 150 -0.62 -5.67 16.14
CA SER A 150 -0.01 -4.75 17.12
C SER A 150 0.76 -5.47 18.23
N SER A 151 0.49 -6.75 18.49
CA SER A 151 1.18 -7.52 19.53
C SER A 151 2.63 -7.87 19.18
N GLY A 152 3.02 -7.74 17.90
CA GLY A 152 4.35 -8.13 17.40
C GLY A 152 4.58 -9.65 17.32
N VAL A 153 3.53 -10.47 17.52
CA VAL A 153 3.59 -11.93 17.31
C VAL A 153 3.74 -12.25 15.82
N ILE A 154 3.11 -11.43 14.97
CA ILE A 154 3.36 -11.39 13.54
C ILE A 154 4.26 -10.17 13.31
N MET A 155 5.39 -10.35 12.63
CA MET A 155 6.19 -9.22 12.19
C MET A 155 5.44 -8.53 11.05
N SER A 156 4.63 -7.54 11.40
CA SER A 156 4.20 -6.48 10.50
C SER A 156 4.86 -5.21 10.99
N GLU A 157 5.80 -4.64 10.23
CA GLU A 157 6.32 -3.30 10.52
C GLU A 157 5.52 -2.23 9.77
#